data_AF-A0A952AHK1-F1
#
_entry.id   AF-A0A952AHK1-F1
#
_cell.length_a   1.000
_cell.length_b   1.000
_cell.length_c   1.000
_cell.angle_alpha   90.00
_cell.angle_beta   90.00
_cell.angle_gamma   90.00
#
_symmetry.space_group_name_H-M   'P 1'
#
loop_
_entity.id
_entity.type
_entity.pdbx_description
1 polymer ?
#
loop_
_entity_poly.entity_id
_entity_poly.type
_entity_poly.pdbx_seq_one_letter_code
_entity_poly.pdbx_strand_id
1 'polypeptide(L)'
;MAKKSRINKTAVIVSFLLNPLIMVFLQILLIHRVYNISLESIFLTTSAFIVPVIGYILFAVVITKRADYEFTNKESRFPVLVIALLGLIISIAISLQINSVLTEYLLKFLVIMLILSILTYYWKVSFHATFFGLTVLYFASLVSSVLLLLYILLPLLFWARMELKKHTQLQLIIGSLIPLIAVL
;
A
#
# COMPACT_ATOMS: atom_id res chain seq x y z
N MET A 1 -34.81 15.31 -3.63
CA MET A 1 -34.15 14.04 -4.01
C MET A 1 -32.73 14.35 -4.49
N ALA A 2 -31.69 13.97 -3.74
CA ALA A 2 -30.31 14.20 -4.15
C ALA A 2 -29.97 13.33 -5.38
N LYS A 3 -29.54 13.98 -6.47
CA LYS A 3 -29.14 13.34 -7.73
C LYS A 3 -27.97 12.37 -7.42
N LYS A 4 -28.18 11.05 -7.54
CA LYS A 4 -27.10 10.05 -7.48
C LYS A 4 -26.05 10.46 -8.53
N SER A 5 -24.92 11.02 -8.11
CA SER A 5 -23.86 11.40 -9.03
C SER A 5 -23.37 10.13 -9.73
N ARG A 6 -23.44 10.10 -11.06
CA ARG A 6 -22.96 8.98 -11.86
C ARG A 6 -21.48 8.79 -11.54
N ILE A 7 -21.09 7.60 -11.09
CA ILE A 7 -19.69 7.30 -10.76
C ILE A 7 -18.85 7.46 -12.03
N ASN A 8 -17.78 8.26 -11.93
CA ASN A 8 -16.85 8.50 -13.02
C ASN A 8 -16.01 7.23 -13.28
N LYS A 9 -16.31 6.51 -14.37
CA LYS A 9 -15.64 5.24 -14.71
C LYS A 9 -14.14 5.39 -14.89
N THR A 10 -13.69 6.51 -15.46
CA THR A 10 -12.27 6.80 -15.67
C THR A 10 -11.54 6.92 -14.33
N ALA A 11 -12.11 7.64 -13.36
CA ALA A 11 -11.54 7.75 -12.02
C ALA A 11 -11.45 6.38 -11.32
N VAL A 12 -12.44 5.50 -11.51
CA VAL A 12 -12.41 4.13 -10.98
C VAL A 12 -11.25 3.33 -11.58
N ILE A 13 -11.08 3.37 -12.91
CA ILE A 13 -10.01 2.65 -13.60
C ILE A 13 -8.64 3.15 -13.14
N VAL A 14 -8.44 4.47 -13.10
CA VAL A 14 -7.18 5.07 -12.62
C VAL A 14 -6.90 4.64 -11.18
N SER A 15 -7.90 4.75 -10.30
CA SER A 15 -7.75 4.34 -8.90
C SER A 15 -7.46 2.85 -8.76
N PHE A 16 -8.01 2.01 -9.64
CA PHE A 16 -7.75 0.57 -9.67
C PHE A 16 -6.32 0.29 -10.11
N LEU A 17 -5.86 0.86 -11.23
CA LEU A 17 -4.50 0.62 -11.75
C LEU A 17 -3.42 1.11 -10.77
N LEU A 18 -3.72 2.18 -10.03
CA LEU A 18 -2.79 2.78 -9.07
C LEU A 18 -3.08 2.36 -7.62
N ASN A 19 -3.69 1.18 -7.43
CA ASN A 19 -4.03 0.70 -6.09
C ASN A 19 -2.83 0.08 -5.36
N PRO A 20 -2.84 0.04 -4.01
CA PRO A 20 -1.74 -0.51 -3.22
C PRO A 20 -1.37 -1.97 -3.52
N LEU A 21 -2.33 -2.84 -3.88
CA LEU A 21 -2.04 -4.24 -4.19
C LEU A 21 -1.22 -4.38 -5.47
N ILE A 22 -1.57 -3.61 -6.51
CA ILE A 22 -0.78 -3.58 -7.75
C ILE A 22 0.61 -3.03 -7.47
N MET A 23 0.71 -1.97 -6.67
CA MET A 23 1.99 -1.38 -6.26
C MET A 23 2.90 -2.37 -5.53
N VAL A 24 2.38 -3.10 -4.54
CA VAL A 24 3.13 -4.14 -3.82
C VAL A 24 3.51 -5.29 -4.74
N PHE A 25 2.62 -5.71 -5.63
CA PHE A 25 2.92 -6.74 -6.62
C PHE A 25 4.07 -6.33 -7.54
N LEU A 26 4.08 -5.09 -8.04
CA LEU A 26 5.18 -4.56 -8.85
C LEU A 26 6.50 -4.50 -8.06
N GLN A 27 6.48 -4.12 -6.78
CA GLN A 27 7.66 -4.14 -5.91
C GLN A 27 8.20 -5.57 -5.73
N ILE A 28 7.33 -6.56 -5.54
CA ILE A 28 7.73 -7.97 -5.42
C ILE A 28 8.38 -8.46 -6.72
N LEU A 29 7.79 -8.17 -7.87
CA LEU A 29 8.36 -8.53 -9.18
C LEU A 29 9.73 -7.87 -9.39
N LEU A 30 9.87 -6.61 -8.99
CA LEU A 30 11.13 -5.89 -9.06
C LEU A 30 12.21 -6.55 -8.19
N ILE A 31 11.89 -6.89 -6.93
CA ILE A 31 12.82 -7.55 -6.01
C ILE A 31 13.25 -8.91 -6.55
N HIS A 32 12.30 -9.72 -7.02
CA HIS A 32 12.58 -10.99 -7.67
C HIS A 32 13.57 -10.81 -8.83
N ARG A 33 13.31 -9.83 -9.70
CA ARG A 33 14.09 -9.60 -10.91
C ARG A 33 15.50 -9.05 -10.63
N VAL A 34 15.62 -8.09 -9.73
CA VAL A 34 16.88 -7.38 -9.45
C VAL A 34 17.82 -8.23 -8.58
N TYR A 35 17.27 -8.89 -7.56
CA TYR A 35 18.07 -9.63 -6.58
C TYR A 35 18.06 -11.14 -6.80
N ASN A 36 17.37 -11.63 -7.84
CA ASN A 36 17.25 -13.05 -8.20
C ASN A 36 16.77 -13.94 -7.03
N ILE A 37 15.87 -13.40 -6.19
CA ILE A 37 15.30 -14.10 -5.04
C ILE A 37 14.17 -15.01 -5.52
N SER A 38 14.15 -16.27 -5.12
CA SER A 38 13.12 -17.21 -5.59
C SER A 38 11.70 -16.79 -5.19
N LEU A 39 10.72 -17.12 -6.04
CA LEU A 39 9.30 -16.87 -5.73
C LEU A 39 8.84 -17.62 -4.48
N GLU A 40 9.44 -18.79 -4.20
CA GLU A 40 9.20 -19.54 -2.98
C GLU A 40 9.63 -18.77 -1.73
N SER A 41 10.85 -18.21 -1.72
CA SER A 41 11.35 -17.38 -0.62
C SER A 41 10.47 -16.14 -0.39
N ILE A 42 10.03 -15.50 -1.47
CA ILE A 42 9.10 -14.36 -1.41
C ILE A 42 7.74 -14.79 -0.85
N PHE A 43 7.20 -15.92 -1.31
CA PHE A 43 5.92 -16.45 -0.85
C PHE A 43 5.97 -16.80 0.64
N LEU A 44 7.00 -17.54 1.06
CA LEU A 44 7.20 -17.94 2.46
C LEU A 44 7.27 -16.72 3.38
N THR A 45 8.07 -15.72 3.01
CA THR A 45 8.19 -14.50 3.84
C THR A 45 6.92 -13.67 3.85
N THR A 46 6.26 -13.45 2.70
CA THR A 46 5.12 -12.52 2.62
C THR A 46 3.78 -13.14 3.01
N SER A 47 3.65 -14.47 3.02
CA SER A 47 2.39 -15.16 3.34
C SER A 47 1.86 -14.82 4.74
N ALA A 48 2.75 -14.69 5.73
CA ALA A 48 2.39 -14.32 7.10
C ALA A 48 1.78 -12.92 7.20
N PHE A 49 2.08 -12.03 6.25
CA PHE A 49 1.46 -10.72 6.10
C PHE A 49 0.18 -10.78 5.26
N ILE A 50 0.25 -11.35 4.06
CA ILE A 50 -0.81 -11.29 3.04
C ILE A 50 -2.04 -12.08 3.49
N VAL A 51 -1.85 -13.32 3.95
CA VAL A 51 -2.97 -14.24 4.23
C VAL A 51 -3.86 -13.72 5.36
N PRO A 52 -3.34 -13.28 6.52
CA PRO A 52 -4.18 -12.74 7.59
C PRO A 52 -4.90 -11.45 7.19
N VAL A 53 -4.24 -10.57 6.43
CA VAL A 53 -4.84 -9.32 5.95
C VAL A 53 -6.02 -9.62 5.01
N ILE A 54 -5.82 -10.46 3.99
CA ILE A 54 -6.90 -10.85 3.07
C ILE A 54 -8.02 -11.57 3.85
N GLY A 55 -7.68 -12.50 4.74
CA GLY A 55 -8.65 -13.22 5.56
C GLY A 55 -9.51 -12.27 6.40
N TYR A 56 -8.90 -11.28 7.04
CA TYR A 56 -9.64 -10.26 7.79
C TYR A 56 -10.50 -9.37 6.89
N ILE A 57 -10.00 -8.97 5.73
CA ILE A 57 -10.78 -8.18 4.76
C ILE A 57 -12.04 -8.95 4.35
N LEU A 58 -11.90 -10.21 3.98
CA LEU A 58 -13.04 -11.07 3.62
C LEU A 58 -14.02 -11.24 4.79
N PHE A 59 -13.52 -11.46 6.00
CA PHE A 59 -14.34 -11.54 7.20
C PHE A 59 -15.12 -10.24 7.49
N ALA A 60 -14.44 -9.10 7.42
CA ALA A 60 -15.04 -7.79 7.70
C ALA A 60 -16.08 -7.37 6.64
N VAL A 61 -15.81 -7.65 5.37
CA VAL A 61 -16.64 -7.22 4.23
C VAL A 61 -17.75 -8.21 3.91
N VAL A 62 -17.44 -9.50 3.80
CA VAL A 62 -18.38 -10.52 3.30
C VAL A 62 -19.21 -11.10 4.44
N ILE A 63 -18.55 -11.46 5.56
CA ILE A 63 -19.21 -12.17 6.66
C ILE A 63 -19.95 -11.19 7.57
N THR A 64 -19.23 -10.22 8.14
CA THR A 64 -19.83 -9.29 9.12
C THR A 64 -20.54 -8.11 8.48
N LYS A 65 -20.20 -7.77 7.22
CA LYS A 65 -20.68 -6.57 6.50
C LYS A 65 -20.49 -5.27 7.29
N ARG A 66 -19.49 -5.24 8.18
CA ARG A 66 -19.16 -4.08 9.05
C ARG A 66 -18.16 -3.12 8.40
N ALA A 67 -17.62 -3.48 7.25
CA ALA A 67 -16.69 -2.66 6.49
C ALA A 67 -17.00 -2.73 4.98
N ASP A 68 -16.71 -1.65 4.26
CA ASP A 68 -16.58 -1.65 2.81
C ASP A 68 -15.17 -2.11 2.40
N TYR A 69 -15.03 -2.58 1.15
CA TYR A 69 -13.75 -3.08 0.62
C TYR A 69 -12.60 -2.05 0.73
N GLU A 70 -12.90 -0.76 0.64
CA GLU A 70 -11.90 0.31 0.78
C GLU A 70 -11.67 0.77 2.23
N PHE A 71 -12.38 0.15 3.18
CA PHE A 71 -12.40 0.52 4.59
C PHE A 71 -12.51 2.02 4.75
N THR A 72 -13.51 2.68 4.15
CA THR A 72 -13.59 4.15 4.07
C THR A 72 -13.55 4.81 5.46
N ASN A 73 -14.11 4.12 6.46
CA ASN A 73 -14.13 4.53 7.87
C ASN A 73 -12.85 4.11 8.61
N LYS A 74 -12.23 5.04 9.35
CA LYS A 74 -10.98 4.79 10.07
C LYS A 74 -11.10 3.71 11.15
N GLU A 75 -12.25 3.60 11.82
CA GLU A 75 -12.51 2.62 12.87
C GLU A 75 -12.46 1.19 12.33
N SER A 76 -12.97 0.98 11.12
CA SER A 76 -12.88 -0.30 10.42
C SER A 76 -11.46 -0.61 9.94
N ARG A 77 -10.61 0.41 9.73
CA ARG A 77 -9.21 0.23 9.27
C ARG A 77 -8.27 -0.26 10.37
N PHE A 78 -8.53 0.11 11.61
CA PHE A 78 -7.57 -0.13 12.68
C PHE A 78 -7.30 -1.62 12.92
N PRO A 79 -8.30 -2.52 12.98
CA PRO A 79 -8.04 -3.94 13.17
C PRO A 79 -7.23 -4.57 12.02
N VAL A 80 -7.51 -4.20 10.77
CA VAL A 80 -6.74 -4.73 9.62
C VAL A 80 -5.29 -4.24 9.65
N LEU A 81 -5.04 -3.02 10.13
CA LEU A 81 -3.68 -2.50 10.30
C LEU A 81 -2.90 -3.22 11.40
N VAL A 82 -3.54 -3.54 12.53
CA VAL A 82 -2.91 -4.33 13.58
C VAL A 82 -2.55 -5.72 13.07
N ILE A 83 -3.47 -6.39 12.38
CA ILE A 83 -3.22 -7.71 11.77
C ILE A 83 -2.08 -7.62 10.74
N ALA A 84 -2.07 -6.58 9.92
CA ALA A 84 -1.01 -6.32 8.95
C ALA A 84 0.35 -6.13 9.64
N LEU A 85 0.43 -5.36 10.72
CA LEU A 85 1.67 -5.14 11.47
C LEU A 85 2.18 -6.43 12.12
N LEU A 86 1.31 -7.22 12.74
CA LEU A 86 1.69 -8.51 13.33
C LEU A 86 2.20 -9.49 12.27
N GLY A 87 1.48 -9.60 11.16
CA GLY A 87 1.90 -10.43 10.03
C GLY A 87 3.23 -9.97 9.42
N LEU A 88 3.48 -8.66 9.38
CA LEU A 88 4.74 -8.09 8.89
C LEU A 88 5.91 -8.39 9.84
N ILE A 89 5.71 -8.31 11.16
CA ILE A 89 6.73 -8.69 12.14
C ILE A 89 7.12 -10.17 11.97
N ILE A 90 6.13 -11.05 11.79
CA ILE A 90 6.39 -12.48 11.52
C ILE A 90 7.13 -12.64 10.19
N SER A 91 6.73 -11.90 9.15
CA SER A 91 7.38 -11.91 7.83
C SER A 91 8.85 -11.54 7.92
N ILE A 92 9.20 -10.53 8.73
CA ILE A 92 10.58 -10.11 9.01
C ILE A 92 11.33 -11.22 9.75
N ALA A 93 10.72 -11.82 10.77
CA ALA A 93 11.35 -12.91 11.51
C ALA A 93 11.70 -14.10 10.61
N ILE A 94 10.81 -14.46 9.68
CA ILE A 94 11.05 -15.50 8.68
C ILE A 94 12.16 -15.06 7.71
N SER A 95 12.14 -13.80 7.24
CA SER A 95 13.11 -13.33 6.24
C SER A 95 14.55 -13.30 6.75
N LEU A 96 14.76 -13.14 8.07
CA LEU A 96 16.09 -13.17 8.71
C LEU A 96 16.85 -14.47 8.41
N GLN A 97 16.14 -15.58 8.21
CA GLN A 97 16.73 -16.90 7.92
C GLN A 97 16.78 -17.21 6.42
N ILE A 98 16.16 -16.39 5.57
CA ILE A 98 16.00 -16.65 4.14
C ILE A 98 16.91 -15.74 3.31
N ASN A 99 16.77 -14.42 3.47
CA ASN A 99 17.49 -13.47 2.65
C ASN A 99 17.56 -12.08 3.31
N SER A 100 18.76 -11.52 3.41
CA SER A 100 18.99 -10.21 4.03
C SER A 100 18.32 -9.06 3.26
N VAL A 101 18.24 -9.14 1.92
CA VAL A 101 17.57 -8.12 1.09
C VAL A 101 16.06 -8.11 1.36
N LEU A 102 15.43 -9.28 1.49
CA LEU A 102 14.02 -9.36 1.90
C LEU A 102 13.81 -8.75 3.29
N THR A 103 14.73 -9.02 4.22
CA THR A 103 14.68 -8.47 5.56
C THR A 103 14.76 -6.94 5.54
N GLU A 104 15.72 -6.38 4.80
CA GLU A 104 15.87 -4.93 4.67
C GLU A 104 14.62 -4.29 4.05
N TYR A 105 14.07 -4.88 2.99
CA TYR A 105 12.84 -4.43 2.36
C TYR A 105 11.66 -4.45 3.34
N LEU A 106 11.47 -5.54 4.08
CA LEU A 106 10.37 -5.68 5.04
C LEU A 106 10.52 -4.74 6.25
N LEU A 107 11.75 -4.45 6.69
CA LEU A 107 12.02 -3.46 7.73
C LEU A 107 11.65 -2.04 7.27
N LYS A 108 12.05 -1.65 6.05
CA LYS A 108 11.62 -0.37 5.43
C LYS A 108 10.10 -0.31 5.30
N PHE A 109 9.48 -1.42 4.89
CA PHE A 109 8.03 -1.54 4.79
C PHE A 109 7.34 -1.41 6.17
N LEU A 110 7.95 -1.94 7.23
CA LEU A 110 7.44 -1.80 8.61
C LEU A 110 7.42 -0.34 9.06
N VAL A 111 8.47 0.43 8.77
CA VAL A 111 8.50 1.87 9.08
C VAL A 111 7.34 2.59 8.42
N ILE A 112 7.10 2.34 7.13
CA ILE A 112 5.97 2.92 6.40
C ILE A 112 4.63 2.52 7.02
N MET A 113 4.45 1.23 7.33
CA MET A 113 3.20 0.73 7.92
C MET A 113 2.95 1.28 9.32
N LEU A 114 4.00 1.49 10.13
CA LEU A 114 3.89 2.14 11.45
C LEU A 114 3.45 3.59 11.31
N ILE A 115 4.09 4.37 10.42
CA ILE A 115 3.72 5.76 10.16
C ILE A 115 2.26 5.84 9.67
N LEU A 116 1.88 5.00 8.71
CA LEU A 116 0.50 4.92 8.21
C LEU A 116 -0.50 4.57 9.32
N SER A 117 -0.14 3.65 10.23
CA SER A 117 -1.01 3.23 11.33
C SER A 117 -1.21 4.34 12.36
N ILE A 118 -0.11 4.98 12.78
CA ILE A 118 -0.14 6.12 13.71
C ILE A 118 -0.95 7.25 13.11
N LEU A 119 -0.67 7.65 11.86
CA LEU A 119 -1.41 8.72 11.21
C LEU A 119 -2.88 8.34 11.07
N THR A 120 -3.22 7.15 10.55
CA THR A 120 -4.62 6.73 10.33
C THR A 120 -5.44 6.69 11.62
N TYR A 121 -4.82 6.43 12.77
CA TYR A 121 -5.49 6.50 14.07
C TYR A 121 -6.05 7.90 14.35
N TYR A 122 -5.22 8.93 14.16
CA TYR A 122 -5.61 10.33 14.39
C TYR A 122 -6.36 10.92 13.18
N TRP A 123 -5.84 10.72 11.97
CA TRP A 123 -6.27 11.36 10.74
C TRP A 123 -6.03 10.49 9.49
N LYS A 124 -7.07 10.33 8.67
CA LYS A 124 -7.04 9.46 7.48
C LYS A 124 -5.96 9.91 6.48
N VAL A 125 -5.02 9.03 6.14
CA VAL A 125 -4.02 9.26 5.09
C VAL A 125 -4.29 8.37 3.85
N SER A 126 -3.80 8.77 2.68
CA SER A 126 -4.01 8.04 1.42
C SER A 126 -2.95 6.95 1.20
N PHE A 127 -3.35 5.69 1.38
CA PHE A 127 -2.47 4.55 1.09
C PHE A 127 -2.17 4.45 -0.40
N HIS A 128 -3.08 4.84 -1.29
CA HIS A 128 -2.80 4.85 -2.72
C HIS A 128 -1.61 5.77 -3.05
N ALA A 129 -1.59 6.97 -2.45
CA ALA A 129 -0.50 7.92 -2.67
C ALA A 129 0.82 7.42 -2.05
N THR A 130 0.76 6.83 -0.84
CA THR A 130 1.95 6.28 -0.17
C THR A 130 2.55 5.11 -0.94
N PHE A 131 1.75 4.11 -1.29
CA PHE A 131 2.27 2.92 -1.98
C PHE A 131 2.71 3.23 -3.42
N PHE A 132 2.03 4.16 -4.10
CA PHE A 132 2.51 4.66 -5.40
C PHE A 132 3.88 5.33 -5.26
N GLY A 133 4.03 6.28 -4.33
CA GLY A 133 5.31 6.96 -4.09
C GLY A 133 6.42 5.98 -3.71
N LEU A 134 6.14 5.02 -2.82
CA LEU A 134 7.09 3.98 -2.43
C LEU A 134 7.54 3.15 -3.63
N THR A 135 6.62 2.76 -4.52
CA THR A 135 6.94 2.02 -5.74
C THR A 135 7.85 2.83 -6.66
N VAL A 136 7.52 4.11 -6.90
CA VAL A 136 8.34 4.98 -7.75
C VAL A 136 9.75 5.12 -7.18
N LEU A 137 9.90 5.30 -5.88
CA LEU A 137 11.21 5.39 -5.22
C LEU A 137 12.01 4.09 -5.33
N TYR A 138 11.38 2.92 -5.16
CA TYR A 138 12.06 1.63 -5.36
C TYR A 138 12.50 1.42 -6.80
N PHE A 139 11.66 1.77 -7.77
CA PHE A 139 12.03 1.70 -9.19
C PHE A 139 13.21 2.65 -9.47
N ALA A 140 13.17 3.86 -8.92
CA ALA A 140 14.24 4.84 -9.08
C ALA A 140 15.57 4.39 -8.47
N SER A 141 15.55 3.78 -7.29
CA SER A 141 16.75 3.36 -6.57
C SER A 141 17.35 2.05 -7.09
N LEU A 142 16.52 1.13 -7.58
CA LEU A 142 16.97 -0.19 -8.01
C LEU A 142 17.18 -0.34 -9.52
N VAL A 143 16.57 0.52 -10.34
CA VAL A 143 16.64 0.43 -11.81
C VAL A 143 17.27 1.66 -12.42
N SER A 144 16.70 2.85 -12.21
CA SER A 144 17.22 4.10 -12.78
C SER A 144 16.53 5.32 -12.18
N SER A 145 17.31 6.34 -11.78
CA SER A 145 16.80 7.60 -11.24
C SER A 145 15.84 8.33 -12.18
N VAL A 146 15.91 8.09 -13.50
CA VAL A 146 14.95 8.62 -14.49
C VAL A 146 13.51 8.21 -14.17
N LEU A 147 13.30 7.08 -13.50
CA LEU A 147 11.98 6.60 -13.12
C LEU A 147 11.29 7.46 -12.05
N LEU A 148 12.00 8.42 -11.42
CA LEU A 148 11.36 9.49 -10.63
C LEU A 148 10.36 10.30 -11.46
N LEU A 149 10.50 10.34 -12.79
CA LEU A 149 9.53 10.98 -13.69
C LEU A 149 8.12 10.38 -13.56
N LEU A 150 7.97 9.14 -13.07
CA LEU A 150 6.66 8.53 -12.81
C LEU A 150 5.82 9.30 -11.78
N TYR A 151 6.42 10.16 -10.96
CA TYR A 151 5.68 11.08 -10.10
C TYR A 151 4.75 12.03 -10.87
N ILE A 152 4.94 12.21 -12.18
CA ILE A 152 3.99 12.92 -13.05
C ILE A 152 2.59 12.30 -13.07
N LEU A 153 2.44 11.05 -12.62
CA LEU A 153 1.14 10.39 -12.48
C LEU A 153 0.42 10.72 -11.16
N LEU A 154 1.09 11.37 -10.18
CA LEU A 154 0.44 11.78 -8.92
C LEU A 154 -0.76 12.71 -9.14
N PRO A 155 -0.70 13.75 -10.00
CA PRO A 155 -1.88 14.57 -10.30
C PRO A 155 -3.07 13.74 -10.79
N LEU A 156 -2.82 12.73 -11.64
CA LEU A 156 -3.85 11.83 -12.15
C LEU A 156 -4.44 10.96 -11.03
N LEU A 157 -3.58 10.41 -10.16
CA LEU A 157 -4.01 9.69 -8.96
C LEU A 157 -4.84 10.58 -8.03
N PHE A 158 -4.37 11.80 -7.78
CA PHE A 158 -5.01 12.74 -6.86
C PHE A 158 -6.39 13.12 -7.37
N TRP A 159 -6.49 13.48 -8.66
CA TRP A 159 -7.76 13.72 -9.33
C TRP A 159 -8.72 12.54 -9.15
N ALA A 160 -8.28 11.31 -9.43
CA ALA A 160 -9.15 10.14 -9.31
C ALA A 160 -9.66 9.94 -7.87
N ARG A 161 -8.81 10.10 -6.86
CA ARG A 161 -9.21 9.91 -5.44
C ARG A 161 -10.11 11.05 -4.93
N MET A 162 -9.92 12.28 -5.41
CA MET A 162 -10.80 13.40 -5.08
C MET A 162 -12.15 13.30 -5.79
N GLU A 163 -12.16 12.92 -7.07
CA GLU A 163 -13.38 12.68 -7.87
C GLU A 163 -14.24 11.58 -7.26
N LEU A 164 -13.62 10.51 -6.78
CA LEU A 164 -14.30 9.43 -6.04
C LEU A 164 -14.64 9.80 -4.59
N LYS A 165 -14.36 11.04 -4.17
CA LYS A 165 -14.60 11.57 -2.81
C LYS A 165 -13.99 10.72 -1.70
N LYS A 166 -12.84 10.10 -1.98
CA LYS A 166 -12.17 9.18 -1.05
C LYS A 166 -11.19 9.90 -0.13
N HIS A 167 -10.55 10.96 -0.63
CA HIS A 167 -9.51 11.69 0.08
C HIS A 167 -9.55 13.19 -0.23
N THR A 168 -9.03 13.99 0.70
CA THR A 168 -8.74 15.41 0.45
C THR A 168 -7.34 15.59 -0.14
N GLN A 169 -7.07 16.75 -0.73
CA GLN A 169 -5.75 17.07 -1.29
C GLN A 169 -4.63 16.95 -0.24
N LEU A 170 -4.86 17.40 0.99
CA LEU A 170 -3.85 17.30 2.07
C LEU A 170 -3.53 15.84 2.42
N GLN A 171 -4.52 14.95 2.45
CA GLN A 171 -4.33 13.51 2.73
C GLN A 171 -3.51 12.82 1.64
N LEU A 172 -3.63 13.30 0.41
CA LEU A 172 -2.90 12.81 -0.75
C LEU A 172 -1.46 13.30 -0.76
N ILE A 173 -1.24 14.60 -0.50
CA ILE A 173 0.09 15.21 -0.38
C ILE A 173 0.89 14.52 0.72
N ILE A 174 0.35 14.48 1.96
CA ILE A 174 1.03 13.84 3.08
C ILE A 174 1.29 12.36 2.77
N GLY A 175 0.30 11.67 2.20
CA GLY A 175 0.46 10.28 1.78
C GLY A 175 1.64 10.08 0.82
N SER A 176 1.82 10.96 -0.17
CA SER A 176 2.90 10.88 -1.15
C SER A 176 4.31 11.19 -0.60
N LEU A 177 4.39 11.89 0.53
CA LEU A 177 5.67 12.28 1.15
C LEU A 177 6.19 11.22 2.15
N ILE A 178 5.30 10.44 2.77
CA ILE A 178 5.66 9.38 3.73
C ILE A 178 6.77 8.43 3.20
N PRO A 179 6.73 7.95 1.95
CA PRO A 179 7.75 7.05 1.43
C PRO A 179 9.18 7.59 1.45
N LEU A 180 9.35 8.92 1.42
CA LEU A 180 10.68 9.55 1.47
C LEU A 180 11.43 9.20 2.76
N ILE A 181 10.71 8.89 3.85
CA ILE A 181 11.30 8.55 5.15
C ILE A 181 11.96 7.15 5.14
N ALA A 182 11.49 6.23 4.30
CA ALA A 182 12.00 4.86 4.28
C ALA A 182 13.06 4.60 3.19
N VAL A 183 13.19 5.51 2.22
CA VAL A 183 14.10 5.34 1.08
C VAL A 183 15.26 6.34 1.09
N LEU A 184 15.15 7.46 1.80
CA LEU A 184 16.26 8.39 2.11
C LEU A 184 16.91 8.02 3.44
#